data_AF-A0A955WQZ1-F1
#
_entry.id   AF-A0A955WQZ1-F1
#
_cell.length_a   1.000
_cell.length_b   1.000
_cell.length_c   1.000
_cell.angle_alpha   90.00
_cell.angle_beta   90.00
_cell.angle_gamma   90.00
#
_symmetry.space_group_name_H-M   'P 1'
#
loop_
_entity.id
_entity.type
_entity.pdbx_description
1 polymer ?
#
loop_
_entity_poly.entity_id
_entity_poly.type
_entity_poly.pdbx_seq_one_letter_code
_entity_poly.pdbx_strand_id
1 'polypeptide(L)'
;CMEFWEDVDAAGLKVLHREAFARRDARVDLEGHEDPFGLTRPGDAPALRLWGRPGREFIRQLNQLSDCEYAPGFVDPTADGQTLLTRLQRDILVRHPEREAMPAPPAGAEPPPPDGSIRFLACPSARREVEIVADTIWQLVARAEGAGERLRFHEIAVMVADSERAAYLTHVEAVFRERHGLPFNIIDRRLSARSRVPEAIERLLELPFGQFEASDLKPLLAHPSILAGVPDADPERWRTWLTELNVRFGADADDLSDTYIDLDVYNWDQALRRLALGACMTGPRAGDNRIFTTPDGGQWLPHDTGTEALDDVARLVNLARCLIADA
;
A
#
# COMPACT_ATOMS: atom_id res chain seq x y z
N CYS A 1 -0.96 31.96 -2.71
CA CYS A 1 -0.48 32.98 -1.76
C CYS A 1 0.04 34.16 -2.56
N MET A 2 -0.66 35.30 -2.50
CA MET A 2 -0.33 36.51 -3.28
C MET A 2 0.83 37.30 -2.67
N GLU A 3 1.08 37.16 -1.38
CA GLU A 3 2.08 37.92 -0.63
C GLU A 3 3.51 37.35 -0.70
N PHE A 4 3.70 36.16 -1.26
CA PHE A 4 5.05 35.60 -1.47
C PHE A 4 5.80 36.32 -2.61
N TRP A 5 5.11 37.18 -3.32
CA TRP A 5 5.61 37.82 -4.51
C TRP A 5 5.85 39.28 -4.18
N GLU A 6 7.13 39.61 -4.01
CA GLU A 6 7.63 40.83 -3.35
C GLU A 6 7.26 42.14 -4.07
N ASP A 7 6.45 42.13 -5.14
CA ASP A 7 6.24 43.31 -6.01
C ASP A 7 4.83 43.56 -6.60
N VAL A 8 3.74 42.95 -6.12
CA VAL A 8 2.40 43.23 -6.72
C VAL A 8 1.50 44.10 -5.83
N ASP A 9 1.25 45.33 -6.27
CA ASP A 9 -0.01 46.04 -6.00
C ASP A 9 -1.13 45.31 -6.75
N ALA A 10 -1.79 44.36 -6.07
CA ALA A 10 -2.97 43.72 -6.62
C ALA A 10 -4.10 44.75 -6.66
N ALA A 11 -4.35 45.32 -7.84
CA ALA A 11 -5.39 46.30 -8.08
C ALA A 11 -6.74 45.79 -7.53
N GLY A 12 -7.17 46.35 -6.39
CA GLY A 12 -8.52 46.16 -5.83
C GLY A 12 -8.61 45.46 -4.47
N LEU A 13 -7.54 44.83 -3.96
CA LEU A 13 -7.52 44.28 -2.60
C LEU A 13 -6.57 45.12 -1.73
N LYS A 14 -7.10 45.80 -0.71
CA LYS A 14 -6.28 46.48 0.31
C LYS A 14 -5.51 45.41 1.10
N VAL A 15 -4.30 45.07 0.63
CA VAL A 15 -3.35 44.20 1.33
C VAL A 15 -2.87 44.95 2.57
N LEU A 16 -3.22 44.45 3.75
CA LEU A 16 -2.77 44.96 5.03
C LEU A 16 -1.36 44.41 5.30
N HIS A 17 -0.42 45.33 5.54
CA HIS A 17 0.99 45.09 5.90
C HIS A 17 1.91 44.44 4.84
N ARG A 18 2.45 45.28 3.95
CA ARG A 18 3.69 45.04 3.21
C ARG A 18 4.89 45.04 4.17
N GLU A 19 5.21 43.90 4.78
CA GLU A 19 6.58 43.68 5.25
C GLU A 19 7.38 43.11 4.08
N ALA A 20 8.14 43.98 3.41
CA ALA A 20 9.05 43.63 2.33
C ALA A 20 10.14 42.69 2.88
N PHE A 21 9.96 41.38 2.68
CA PHE A 21 11.04 40.44 2.89
C PHE A 21 12.05 40.55 1.74
N ALA A 22 13.33 40.44 2.09
CA ALA A 22 14.52 40.32 1.25
C ALA A 22 14.56 41.06 -0.10
N ARG A 23 15.36 42.14 -0.12
CA ARG A 23 15.80 42.84 -1.34
C ARG A 23 16.16 41.88 -2.48
N ARG A 24 15.81 42.30 -3.70
CA ARG A 24 16.17 41.75 -5.04
C ARG A 24 17.60 41.23 -5.21
N ASP A 25 18.55 41.66 -4.36
CA ASP A 25 19.98 41.32 -4.44
C ASP A 25 20.50 40.40 -3.31
N ALA A 26 19.66 39.98 -2.36
CA ALA A 26 20.12 39.15 -1.24
C ALA A 26 20.02 37.65 -1.59
N ARG A 27 21.10 37.08 -2.16
CA ARG A 27 21.30 35.63 -2.13
C ARG A 27 21.33 35.17 -0.68
N VAL A 28 20.29 34.46 -0.27
CA VAL A 28 20.19 33.88 1.07
C VAL A 28 21.04 32.61 1.09
N ASP A 29 22.01 32.57 2.00
CA ASP A 29 22.79 31.37 2.26
C ASP A 29 21.89 30.30 2.87
N LEU A 30 21.88 29.11 2.25
CA LEU A 30 21.05 27.98 2.65
C LEU A 30 21.75 27.12 3.71
N GLU A 31 23.06 27.26 3.89
CA GLU A 31 23.82 26.44 4.81
C GLU A 31 23.69 26.94 6.26
N GLY A 32 23.25 26.04 7.16
CA GLY A 32 23.33 26.25 8.62
C GLY A 32 22.17 26.97 9.30
N HIS A 33 21.12 27.38 8.58
CA HIS A 33 19.92 27.99 9.17
C HIS A 33 18.72 27.03 9.18
N GLU A 34 18.04 26.87 10.32
CA GLU A 34 16.81 26.06 10.43
C GLU A 34 15.62 26.67 9.67
N ASP A 35 15.57 28.01 9.60
CA ASP A 35 14.56 28.79 8.89
C ASP A 35 15.23 30.00 8.18
N PRO A 36 16.02 29.78 7.11
CA PRO A 36 16.77 30.83 6.41
C PRO A 36 15.87 31.91 5.82
N PHE A 37 14.56 31.64 5.73
CA PHE A 37 13.58 32.48 5.07
C PHE A 37 12.54 33.08 6.02
N GLY A 38 12.64 32.84 7.33
CA GLY A 38 11.70 33.37 8.32
C GLY A 38 10.25 32.91 8.08
N LEU A 39 10.06 31.68 7.61
CA LEU A 39 8.77 31.10 7.26
C LEU A 39 7.91 30.77 8.48
N THR A 40 8.49 30.67 9.66
CA THR A 40 7.82 30.21 10.89
C THR A 40 7.39 31.32 11.85
N ARG A 41 7.44 32.59 11.42
CA ARG A 41 7.16 33.74 12.28
C ARG A 41 5.75 33.70 12.91
N PRO A 42 5.60 34.06 14.20
CA PRO A 42 4.30 34.27 14.82
C PRO A 42 3.61 35.49 14.18
N GLY A 43 2.43 35.28 13.60
CA GLY A 43 1.66 36.30 12.86
C GLY A 43 1.30 35.90 11.43
N ASP A 44 1.93 34.86 10.87
CA ASP A 44 1.57 34.33 9.55
C ASP A 44 0.29 33.45 9.61
N ALA A 45 -0.31 33.17 8.45
CA ALA A 45 -1.47 32.30 8.36
C ALA A 45 -1.15 30.89 8.93
N PRO A 46 -1.92 30.36 9.90
CA PRO A 46 -1.59 29.10 10.58
C PRO A 46 -1.33 27.92 9.64
N ALA A 47 -2.15 27.77 8.59
CA ALA A 47 -2.00 26.69 7.61
C ALA A 47 -0.67 26.76 6.84
N LEU A 48 -0.20 27.97 6.50
CA LEU A 48 1.06 28.17 5.80
C LEU A 48 2.27 27.97 6.73
N ARG A 49 2.13 28.31 8.02
CA ARG A 49 3.15 28.06 9.03
C ARG A 49 3.33 26.56 9.28
N LEU A 50 2.23 25.80 9.37
CA LEU A 50 2.25 24.37 9.72
C LEU A 50 2.61 23.47 8.52
N TRP A 51 2.08 23.77 7.33
CA TRP A 51 2.17 22.86 6.17
C TRP A 51 2.81 23.51 4.93
N GLY A 52 3.05 24.82 4.94
CA GLY A 52 3.46 25.57 3.75
C GLY A 52 4.95 25.61 3.46
N ARG A 53 5.81 25.07 4.34
CA ARG A 53 7.28 25.21 4.21
C ARG A 53 7.83 24.74 2.85
N PRO A 54 7.55 23.49 2.36
CA PRO A 54 8.13 23.03 1.10
C PRO A 54 7.70 23.88 -0.10
N GLY A 55 6.42 24.28 -0.14
CA GLY A 55 5.91 25.14 -1.21
C GLY A 55 6.54 26.53 -1.19
N ARG A 56 6.75 27.12 -0.01
CA ARG A 56 7.36 28.45 0.12
C ARG A 56 8.82 28.46 -0.26
N GLU A 57 9.59 27.45 0.16
CA GLU A 57 10.99 27.30 -0.25
C GLU A 57 11.10 27.15 -1.78
N PHE A 58 10.22 26.34 -2.39
CA PHE A 58 10.19 26.15 -3.83
C PHE A 58 9.88 27.43 -4.61
N ILE A 59 8.80 28.16 -4.25
CA ILE A 59 8.48 29.42 -4.95
C ILE A 59 9.61 30.44 -4.75
N ARG A 60 10.32 30.43 -3.61
CA ARG A 60 11.48 31.31 -3.39
C ARG A 60 12.60 31.05 -4.37
N GLN A 61 12.92 29.79 -4.59
CA GLN A 61 13.95 29.40 -5.55
C GLN A 61 13.56 29.82 -6.97
N LEU A 62 12.29 29.65 -7.34
CA LEU A 62 11.79 30.14 -8.63
C LEU A 62 11.92 31.65 -8.77
N ASN A 63 11.54 32.41 -7.74
CA ASN A 63 11.65 33.87 -7.74
C ASN A 63 13.10 34.36 -7.85
N GLN A 64 14.05 33.68 -7.21
CA GLN A 64 15.48 33.98 -7.35
C GLN A 64 16.01 33.74 -8.77
N LEU A 65 15.44 32.76 -9.49
CA LEU A 65 15.82 32.47 -10.88
C LEU A 65 15.18 33.43 -11.87
N SER A 66 13.99 33.94 -11.57
CA SER A 66 13.23 34.82 -12.46
C SER A 66 13.36 36.30 -12.12
N ASP A 67 14.25 36.68 -11.19
CA ASP A 67 14.36 38.05 -10.66
C ASP A 67 13.02 38.63 -10.19
N CYS A 68 12.18 37.76 -9.63
CA CYS A 68 10.79 38.02 -9.24
C CYS A 68 9.88 38.50 -10.39
N GLU A 69 10.24 38.26 -11.64
CA GLU A 69 9.40 38.53 -12.80
C GLU A 69 8.46 37.34 -13.06
N TYR A 70 7.14 37.57 -12.92
CA TYR A 70 6.11 36.55 -13.14
C TYR A 70 4.76 37.19 -13.47
N ALA A 71 3.86 36.41 -14.06
CA ALA A 71 2.47 36.83 -14.33
C ALA A 71 1.53 36.29 -13.24
N PRO A 72 0.81 37.15 -12.48
CA PRO A 72 -0.13 36.69 -11.46
C PRO A 72 -1.40 36.10 -12.09
N GLY A 73 -1.71 34.85 -11.75
CA GLY A 73 -2.92 34.13 -12.18
C GLY A 73 -3.87 33.77 -11.05
N PHE A 74 -3.92 34.58 -9.98
CA PHE A 74 -4.71 34.29 -8.79
C PHE A 74 -6.20 34.58 -9.00
N VAL A 75 -7.05 33.67 -8.54
CA VAL A 75 -8.51 33.81 -8.57
C VAL A 75 -9.01 33.96 -7.13
N ASP A 76 -9.95 34.88 -6.91
CA ASP A 76 -10.60 35.07 -5.63
C ASP A 76 -11.62 33.95 -5.37
N PRO A 77 -11.40 33.07 -4.36
CA PRO A 77 -12.32 31.96 -4.10
C PRO A 77 -13.66 32.42 -3.52
N THR A 78 -13.80 33.69 -3.13
CA THR A 78 -15.06 34.25 -2.62
C THR A 78 -15.94 34.89 -3.68
N ALA A 79 -15.51 34.91 -4.94
CA ALA A 79 -16.27 35.50 -6.05
C ALA A 79 -17.64 34.83 -6.25
N ASP A 80 -17.69 33.50 -6.11
CA ASP A 80 -18.89 32.69 -6.36
C ASP A 80 -19.73 32.43 -5.10
N GLY A 81 -19.29 32.95 -3.93
CA GLY A 81 -20.01 32.81 -2.68
C GLY A 81 -19.12 32.72 -1.44
N GLN A 82 -19.73 32.95 -0.28
CA GLN A 82 -19.05 32.88 1.02
C GLN A 82 -19.47 31.63 1.77
N THR A 83 -18.56 30.66 1.86
CA THR A 83 -18.65 29.50 2.75
C THR A 83 -17.45 29.51 3.69
N LEU A 84 -17.48 28.68 4.72
CA LEU A 84 -16.35 28.49 5.62
C LEU A 84 -15.11 28.03 4.85
N LEU A 85 -15.28 27.14 3.85
CA LEU A 85 -14.21 26.72 2.96
C LEU A 85 -13.64 27.88 2.14
N THR A 86 -14.48 28.66 1.45
CA THR A 86 -13.98 29.76 0.59
C THR A 86 -13.34 30.89 1.40
N ARG A 87 -13.82 31.12 2.63
CA ARG A 87 -13.18 32.02 3.59
C ARG A 87 -11.80 31.53 4.01
N LEU A 88 -11.65 30.25 4.37
CA LEU A 88 -10.35 29.66 4.71
C LEU A 88 -9.38 29.73 3.52
N GLN A 89 -9.85 29.39 2.32
CA GLN A 89 -9.04 29.47 1.09
C GLN A 89 -8.60 30.90 0.80
N ARG A 90 -9.49 31.89 1.00
CA ARG A 90 -9.14 33.30 0.85
C ARG A 90 -8.11 33.74 1.88
N ASP A 91 -8.28 33.35 3.14
CA ASP A 91 -7.34 33.66 4.22
C ASP A 91 -5.93 33.13 3.89
N ILE A 92 -5.82 31.92 3.30
CA ILE A 92 -4.55 31.37 2.79
C ILE A 92 -4.04 32.15 1.57
N LEU A 93 -4.93 32.57 0.66
CA LEU A 93 -4.57 33.31 -0.54
C LEU A 93 -3.97 34.68 -0.21
N VAL A 94 -4.60 35.43 0.70
CA VAL A 94 -4.20 36.78 1.11
C VAL A 94 -3.26 36.80 2.32
N ARG A 95 -2.84 35.62 2.84
CA ARG A 95 -2.03 35.50 4.07
C ARG A 95 -2.62 36.25 5.27
N HIS A 96 -3.93 36.12 5.47
CA HIS A 96 -4.56 36.73 6.62
C HIS A 96 -3.93 36.17 7.91
N PRO A 97 -3.51 37.04 8.86
CA PRO A 97 -2.94 36.58 10.12
C PRO A 97 -3.95 35.72 10.89
N GLU A 98 -3.43 34.94 11.84
CA GLU A 98 -4.25 34.17 12.77
C GLU A 98 -5.33 35.09 13.40
N ARG A 99 -6.60 34.74 13.18
CA ARG A 99 -7.71 35.49 13.79
C ARG A 99 -7.69 35.22 15.27
N GLU A 100 -7.81 36.28 16.07
CA GLU A 100 -8.11 36.11 17.49
C GLU A 100 -9.38 35.29 17.62
N ALA A 101 -9.40 34.38 18.60
CA ALA A 101 -10.58 33.58 18.89
C ALA A 101 -11.76 34.53 19.04
N MET A 102 -12.77 34.36 18.19
CA MET A 102 -13.97 35.20 18.24
C MET A 102 -14.50 35.14 19.68
N PRO A 103 -14.74 36.28 20.33
CA PRO A 103 -15.32 36.27 21.66
C PRO A 103 -16.61 35.46 21.61
N ALA A 104 -16.86 34.67 22.66
CA ALA A 104 -18.06 33.85 22.74
C ALA A 104 -19.28 34.70 22.37
N PRO A 105 -20.19 34.18 21.52
CA PRO A 105 -21.36 34.94 21.13
C PRO A 105 -22.07 35.46 22.38
N PRO A 106 -22.58 36.71 22.37
CA PRO A 106 -23.28 37.26 23.52
C PRO A 106 -24.35 36.29 24.00
N ALA A 107 -24.50 36.13 25.31
CA ALA A 107 -25.40 35.15 25.90
C ALA A 107 -26.80 35.26 25.26
N GLY A 108 -27.22 34.23 24.52
CA GLY A 108 -28.50 34.17 23.82
C GLY A 108 -28.45 34.36 22.29
N ALA A 109 -27.29 34.65 21.69
CA ALA A 109 -27.14 34.64 20.23
C ALA A 109 -26.91 33.20 19.73
N GLU A 110 -27.82 32.69 18.90
CA GLU A 110 -27.64 31.42 18.20
C GLU A 110 -26.50 31.54 17.18
N PRO A 111 -25.58 30.56 17.12
CA PRO A 111 -24.57 30.52 16.08
C PRO A 111 -25.24 30.39 14.71
N PRO A 112 -24.66 30.98 13.65
CA PRO A 112 -25.18 30.81 12.30
C PRO A 112 -25.23 29.32 11.94
N PRO A 113 -26.24 28.88 11.16
CA PRO A 113 -26.36 27.50 10.76
C PRO A 113 -25.10 27.08 9.96
N PRO A 114 -24.59 25.86 10.17
CA PRO A 114 -23.41 25.38 9.45
C PRO A 114 -23.71 25.28 7.96
N ASP A 115 -22.85 25.84 7.12
CA ASP A 115 -23.00 25.82 5.65
C ASP A 115 -22.69 24.45 5.01
N GLY A 116 -22.08 23.53 5.78
CA GLY A 116 -21.76 22.17 5.35
C GLY A 116 -20.52 22.05 4.46
N SER A 117 -19.80 23.14 4.19
CA SER A 117 -18.59 23.15 3.35
C SER A 117 -17.39 22.45 4.00
N ILE A 118 -17.29 22.52 5.33
CA ILE A 118 -16.31 21.78 6.15
C ILE A 118 -17.08 21.12 7.30
N ARG A 119 -16.87 19.82 7.48
CA ARG A 119 -17.53 19.03 8.53
C ARG A 119 -16.50 18.15 9.23
N PHE A 120 -16.57 18.12 10.55
CA PHE A 120 -15.81 17.19 11.39
C PHE A 120 -16.78 16.16 11.96
N LEU A 121 -16.50 14.89 11.72
CA LEU A 121 -17.39 13.79 12.10
C LEU A 121 -16.61 12.79 12.96
N ALA A 122 -16.97 12.70 14.24
CA ALA A 122 -16.46 11.65 15.10
C ALA A 122 -17.20 10.34 14.81
N CYS A 123 -16.46 9.30 14.43
CA CYS A 123 -17.01 8.00 14.07
C CYS A 123 -16.52 6.90 15.02
N PRO A 124 -17.35 5.89 15.35
CA PRO A 124 -16.99 4.86 16.33
C PRO A 124 -16.08 3.75 15.76
N SER A 125 -16.01 3.61 14.43
CA SER A 125 -15.20 2.60 13.75
C SER A 125 -14.93 2.97 12.30
N ALA A 126 -13.86 2.41 11.72
CA ALA A 126 -13.50 2.59 10.31
C ALA A 126 -14.65 2.20 9.36
N ARG A 127 -15.35 1.09 9.63
CA ARG A 127 -16.53 0.70 8.82
C ARG A 127 -17.62 1.77 8.86
N ARG A 128 -17.95 2.28 10.07
CA ARG A 128 -19.01 3.29 10.21
C ARG A 128 -18.62 4.61 9.58
N GLU A 129 -17.35 4.98 9.64
CA GLU A 129 -16.81 6.16 8.96
C GLU A 129 -16.99 6.06 7.44
N VAL A 130 -16.60 4.93 6.84
CA VAL A 130 -16.79 4.67 5.41
C VAL A 130 -18.27 4.68 5.01
N GLU A 131 -19.15 4.12 5.84
CA GLU A 131 -20.61 4.18 5.61
C GLU A 131 -21.12 5.62 5.57
N ILE A 132 -20.66 6.46 6.49
CA ILE A 132 -21.04 7.87 6.54
C ILE A 132 -20.48 8.62 5.32
N VAL A 133 -19.25 8.31 4.90
CA VAL A 133 -18.67 8.86 3.66
C VAL A 133 -19.51 8.45 2.45
N ALA A 134 -19.87 7.19 2.31
CA ALA A 134 -20.69 6.69 1.21
C ALA A 134 -22.05 7.40 1.13
N ASP A 135 -22.75 7.53 2.27
CA ASP A 135 -24.01 8.28 2.34
C ASP A 135 -23.83 9.77 1.99
N THR A 136 -22.74 10.38 2.47
CA THR A 136 -22.45 11.79 2.21
C THR A 136 -22.20 12.03 0.72
N ILE A 137 -21.40 11.17 0.08
CA ILE A 137 -21.15 11.21 -1.38
C ILE A 137 -22.47 11.12 -2.14
N TRP A 138 -23.30 10.14 -1.80
CA TRP A 138 -24.60 9.96 -2.45
C TRP A 138 -25.52 11.18 -2.29
N GLN A 139 -25.60 11.73 -1.08
CA GLN A 139 -26.40 12.92 -0.79
C GLN A 139 -25.90 14.16 -1.54
N LEU A 140 -24.57 14.35 -1.64
CA LEU A 140 -23.98 15.46 -2.37
C LEU A 140 -24.31 15.39 -3.86
N VAL A 141 -24.17 14.21 -4.47
CA VAL A 141 -24.51 14.00 -5.88
C VAL A 141 -26.02 14.23 -6.11
N ALA A 142 -26.88 13.65 -5.28
CA ALA A 142 -28.33 13.81 -5.41
C ALA A 142 -28.78 15.27 -5.22
N ARG A 143 -28.17 16.01 -4.28
CA ARG A 143 -28.47 17.43 -4.05
C ARG A 143 -28.01 18.31 -5.21
N ALA A 144 -26.83 18.06 -5.75
CA ALA A 144 -26.33 18.79 -6.91
C ALA A 144 -27.26 18.59 -8.11
N GLU A 145 -27.66 17.35 -8.40
CA GLU A 145 -28.62 17.06 -9.47
C GLU A 145 -29.97 17.77 -9.27
N GLY A 146 -30.48 17.81 -8.04
CA GLY A 146 -31.72 18.53 -7.71
C GLY A 146 -31.62 20.05 -7.83
N ALA A 147 -30.43 20.62 -7.67
CA ALA A 147 -30.16 22.06 -7.80
C ALA A 147 -29.84 22.49 -9.25
N GLY A 148 -29.79 21.56 -10.20
CA GLY A 148 -29.39 21.83 -11.59
C GLY A 148 -27.88 21.93 -11.78
N GLU A 149 -27.09 21.58 -10.77
CA GLU A 149 -25.64 21.45 -10.84
C GLU A 149 -25.24 20.01 -11.22
N ARG A 150 -24.05 19.84 -11.79
CA ARG A 150 -23.56 18.54 -12.26
C ARG A 150 -22.32 18.10 -11.49
N LEU A 151 -22.51 17.62 -10.25
CA LEU A 151 -21.44 16.91 -9.54
C LEU A 151 -21.34 15.47 -10.06
N ARG A 152 -20.11 15.01 -10.31
CA ARG A 152 -19.81 13.66 -10.80
C ARG A 152 -18.90 12.92 -9.83
N PHE A 153 -19.01 11.59 -9.79
CA PHE A 153 -18.23 10.76 -8.87
C PHE A 153 -16.71 10.92 -9.05
N HIS A 154 -16.23 11.23 -10.26
CA HIS A 154 -14.81 11.47 -10.52
C HIS A 154 -14.29 12.81 -9.96
N GLU A 155 -15.17 13.71 -9.52
CA GLU A 155 -14.83 14.99 -8.88
C GLU A 155 -14.70 14.84 -7.36
N ILE A 156 -14.94 13.64 -6.83
CA ILE A 156 -14.89 13.33 -5.40
C ILE A 156 -13.68 12.45 -5.12
N ALA A 157 -12.84 12.89 -4.19
CA ALA A 157 -11.70 12.12 -3.70
C ALA A 157 -11.90 11.74 -2.24
N VAL A 158 -11.54 10.49 -1.90
CA VAL A 158 -11.47 10.01 -0.52
C VAL A 158 -10.01 9.67 -0.23
N MET A 159 -9.43 10.33 0.76
CA MET A 159 -8.03 10.15 1.15
C MET A 159 -7.96 9.51 2.53
N VAL A 160 -7.10 8.50 2.67
CA VAL A 160 -6.83 7.80 3.93
C VAL A 160 -5.34 7.89 4.21
N ALA A 161 -4.95 8.08 5.46
CA ALA A 161 -3.55 8.08 5.86
C ALA A 161 -2.87 6.75 5.52
N ASP A 162 -1.61 6.80 5.08
CA ASP A 162 -0.91 5.60 4.60
C ASP A 162 -0.79 4.50 5.66
N SER A 163 -0.54 4.90 6.91
CA SER A 163 -0.46 4.00 8.07
C SER A 163 -1.75 3.23 8.35
N GLU A 164 -2.90 3.76 7.96
CA GLU A 164 -4.22 3.17 8.22
C GLU A 164 -4.86 2.56 6.96
N ARG A 165 -4.22 2.74 5.80
CA ARG A 165 -4.74 2.34 4.48
C ARG A 165 -5.21 0.89 4.45
N ALA A 166 -4.40 -0.03 5.00
CA ALA A 166 -4.72 -1.45 5.02
C ALA A 166 -6.01 -1.77 5.81
N ALA A 167 -6.26 -1.04 6.91
CA ALA A 167 -7.45 -1.21 7.72
C ALA A 167 -8.71 -0.68 7.01
N TYR A 168 -8.60 0.42 6.27
CA TYR A 168 -9.75 1.02 5.58
C TYR A 168 -10.10 0.34 4.26
N LEU A 169 -9.13 -0.19 3.52
CA LEU A 169 -9.33 -0.64 2.13
C LEU A 169 -10.43 -1.70 2.01
N THR A 170 -10.44 -2.71 2.89
CA THR A 170 -11.47 -3.75 2.91
C THR A 170 -12.86 -3.18 3.19
N HIS A 171 -12.95 -2.19 4.09
CA HIS A 171 -14.21 -1.53 4.43
C HIS A 171 -14.73 -0.65 3.29
N VAL A 172 -13.86 0.15 2.65
CA VAL A 172 -14.20 0.96 1.46
C VAL A 172 -14.74 0.07 0.36
N GLU A 173 -14.04 -1.01 0.03
CA GLU A 173 -14.45 -1.92 -1.04
C GLU A 173 -15.80 -2.60 -0.79
N ALA A 174 -16.04 -3.06 0.45
CA ALA A 174 -17.29 -3.71 0.81
C ALA A 174 -18.45 -2.70 0.84
N VAL A 175 -18.29 -1.61 1.59
CA VAL A 175 -19.37 -0.63 1.82
C VAL A 175 -19.75 0.09 0.54
N PHE A 176 -18.80 0.48 -0.32
CA PHE A 176 -19.15 1.20 -1.56
C PHE A 176 -19.89 0.30 -2.56
N ARG A 177 -19.61 -1.01 -2.56
CA ARG A 177 -20.36 -2.00 -3.36
C ARG A 177 -21.74 -2.27 -2.75
N GLU A 178 -21.82 -2.46 -1.45
CA GLU A 178 -23.06 -2.75 -0.73
C GLU A 178 -24.04 -1.56 -0.73
N ARG A 179 -23.51 -0.34 -0.63
CA ARG A 179 -24.29 0.88 -0.37
C ARG A 179 -24.33 1.77 -1.60
N HIS A 180 -25.53 1.91 -2.17
CA HIS A 180 -25.82 2.69 -3.38
C HIS A 180 -25.06 2.26 -4.65
N GLY A 181 -24.27 1.18 -4.60
CA GLY A 181 -23.47 0.71 -5.73
C GLY A 181 -22.52 1.79 -6.26
N LEU A 182 -21.84 2.51 -5.35
CA LEU A 182 -21.01 3.65 -5.69
C LEU A 182 -19.86 3.22 -6.61
N PRO A 183 -19.65 3.88 -7.77
CA PRO A 183 -18.48 3.64 -8.59
C PRO A 183 -17.25 4.25 -7.93
N PHE A 184 -16.18 3.47 -7.80
CA PHE A 184 -14.91 3.94 -7.24
C PHE A 184 -13.70 3.31 -7.91
N ASN A 185 -12.58 4.00 -7.82
CA ASN A 185 -11.28 3.49 -8.24
C ASN A 185 -10.28 3.71 -7.11
N ILE A 186 -9.63 2.64 -6.66
CA ILE A 186 -8.59 2.72 -5.63
C ILE A 186 -7.23 2.84 -6.31
N ILE A 187 -6.60 3.99 -6.08
CA ILE A 187 -5.23 4.30 -6.49
C ILE A 187 -4.26 3.68 -5.47
N ASP A 188 -3.05 3.30 -5.90
CA ASP A 188 -1.97 2.77 -5.04
C ASP A 188 -2.29 1.46 -4.27
N ARG A 189 -2.96 0.50 -4.91
CA ARG A 189 -3.00 -0.88 -4.39
C ARG A 189 -1.64 -1.54 -4.62
N ARG A 190 -1.09 -2.19 -3.58
CA ARG A 190 0.08 -3.07 -3.75
C ARG A 190 -0.25 -4.13 -4.82
N LEU A 191 0.67 -4.38 -5.77
CA LEU A 191 0.46 -5.32 -6.88
C LEU A 191 0.12 -6.74 -6.38
N SER A 192 0.68 -7.15 -5.24
CA SER A 192 0.38 -8.42 -4.56
C SER A 192 -1.10 -8.57 -4.18
N ALA A 193 -1.84 -7.47 -4.00
CA ALA A 193 -3.28 -7.52 -3.73
C ALA A 193 -4.15 -7.70 -4.99
N ARG A 194 -3.59 -7.54 -6.20
CA ARG A 194 -4.31 -7.68 -7.49
C ARG A 194 -3.97 -8.97 -8.24
N SER A 195 -2.81 -9.56 -7.99
CA SER A 195 -2.36 -10.78 -8.65
C SER A 195 -1.56 -11.63 -7.68
N ARG A 196 -1.73 -12.96 -7.77
CA ARG A 196 -0.89 -13.93 -7.04
C ARG A 196 0.48 -14.13 -7.71
N VAL A 197 0.67 -13.61 -8.93
CA VAL A 197 1.93 -13.76 -9.68
C VAL A 197 3.09 -13.02 -9.02
N PRO A 198 2.96 -11.73 -8.60
CA PRO A 198 4.02 -11.04 -7.85
C PRO A 198 4.43 -11.79 -6.58
N GLU A 199 3.46 -12.34 -5.85
CA GLU A 199 3.72 -13.12 -4.63
C GLU A 199 4.55 -14.39 -4.92
N ALA A 200 4.27 -15.08 -6.04
CA ALA A 200 5.09 -16.20 -6.49
C ALA A 200 6.50 -15.76 -6.91
N ILE A 201 6.62 -14.64 -7.64
CA ILE A 201 7.92 -14.11 -8.06
C ILE A 201 8.78 -13.76 -6.84
N GLU A 202 8.21 -13.06 -5.85
CA GLU A 202 8.91 -12.74 -4.60
C GLU A 202 9.45 -14.00 -3.92
N ARG A 203 8.61 -15.03 -3.73
CA ARG A 203 9.06 -16.29 -3.13
C ARG A 203 10.12 -17.03 -3.95
N LEU A 204 10.00 -17.03 -5.28
CA LEU A 204 11.00 -17.64 -6.16
C LEU A 204 12.35 -16.92 -6.09
N LEU A 205 12.34 -15.59 -5.96
CA LEU A 205 13.57 -14.79 -5.80
C LEU A 205 14.19 -14.92 -4.40
N GLU A 206 13.39 -15.22 -3.38
CA GLU A 206 13.86 -15.45 -2.01
C GLU A 206 14.47 -16.86 -1.83
N LEU A 207 14.03 -17.84 -2.63
CA LEU A 207 14.41 -19.24 -2.51
C LEU A 207 15.94 -19.49 -2.50
N PRO A 208 16.76 -18.87 -3.38
CA PRO A 208 18.23 -19.06 -3.38
C PRO A 208 18.94 -18.59 -2.10
N PHE A 209 18.29 -17.72 -1.32
CA PHE A 209 18.86 -17.15 -0.11
C PHE A 209 18.47 -17.92 1.15
N GLY A 210 17.58 -18.90 1.03
CA GLY A 210 17.13 -19.77 2.13
C GLY A 210 17.90 -21.09 2.19
N GLN A 211 17.50 -21.96 3.13
CA GLN A 211 18.01 -23.33 3.26
C GLN A 211 17.01 -24.37 2.74
N PHE A 212 16.23 -24.00 1.71
CA PHE A 212 15.13 -24.81 1.18
C PHE A 212 14.21 -25.36 2.28
N GLU A 213 13.77 -24.53 3.23
CA GLU A 213 12.91 -25.01 4.30
C GLU A 213 11.57 -25.52 3.74
N ALA A 214 10.98 -26.49 4.43
CA ALA A 214 9.64 -26.96 4.16
C ALA A 214 8.59 -25.82 4.23
N SER A 215 8.85 -24.80 5.05
CA SER A 215 8.06 -23.56 5.17
C SER A 215 7.99 -22.78 3.87
N ASP A 216 9.04 -22.85 3.05
CA ASP A 216 9.23 -22.00 1.87
C ASP A 216 8.85 -22.74 0.59
N LEU A 217 9.33 -23.98 0.44
CA LEU A 217 9.12 -24.74 -0.80
C LEU A 217 7.70 -25.35 -0.89
N LYS A 218 7.09 -25.79 0.23
CA LYS A 218 5.74 -26.39 0.20
C LYS A 218 4.68 -25.37 -0.29
N PRO A 219 4.66 -24.11 0.17
CA PRO A 219 3.75 -23.11 -0.39
C PRO A 219 3.98 -22.83 -1.87
N LEU A 220 5.24 -22.84 -2.35
CA LEU A 220 5.57 -22.69 -3.77
C LEU A 220 5.00 -23.85 -4.60
N LEU A 221 5.18 -25.10 -4.14
CA LEU A 221 4.64 -26.29 -4.80
C LEU A 221 3.10 -26.29 -4.86
N ALA A 222 2.43 -25.65 -3.90
CA ALA A 222 0.98 -25.51 -3.87
C ALA A 222 0.47 -24.19 -4.51
N HIS A 223 1.37 -23.34 -5.01
CA HIS A 223 0.99 -22.01 -5.44
C HIS A 223 0.23 -22.06 -6.78
N PRO A 224 -0.97 -21.45 -6.92
CA PRO A 224 -1.80 -21.58 -8.12
C PRO A 224 -1.11 -21.12 -9.41
N SER A 225 -0.27 -20.08 -9.35
CA SER A 225 0.47 -19.59 -10.52
C SER A 225 1.58 -20.53 -10.98
N ILE A 226 2.10 -21.37 -10.08
CA ILE A 226 3.11 -22.40 -10.40
C ILE A 226 2.39 -23.64 -10.92
N LEU A 227 1.34 -24.08 -10.22
CA LEU A 227 0.52 -25.21 -10.62
C LEU A 227 -0.21 -25.01 -11.95
N ALA A 228 -0.43 -23.78 -12.41
CA ALA A 228 -0.96 -23.51 -13.74
C ALA A 228 -0.11 -24.15 -14.86
N GLY A 229 1.19 -24.35 -14.64
CA GLY A 229 2.10 -25.06 -15.56
C GLY A 229 2.11 -26.59 -15.39
N VAL A 230 1.42 -27.13 -14.38
CA VAL A 230 1.43 -28.56 -14.04
C VAL A 230 -0.02 -29.06 -13.99
N PRO A 231 -0.59 -29.50 -15.13
CA PRO A 231 -1.97 -29.98 -15.18
C PRO A 231 -2.16 -31.21 -14.28
N ASP A 232 -3.39 -31.41 -13.79
CA ASP A 232 -3.77 -32.58 -12.96
C ASP A 232 -3.00 -32.75 -11.65
N ALA A 233 -2.25 -31.73 -11.21
CA ALA A 233 -1.55 -31.76 -9.92
C ALA A 233 -2.54 -31.72 -8.74
N ASP A 234 -2.28 -32.57 -7.73
CA ASP A 234 -3.02 -32.58 -6.46
C ASP A 234 -2.14 -32.04 -5.30
N PRO A 235 -2.20 -30.73 -5.00
CA PRO A 235 -1.37 -30.14 -3.96
C PRO A 235 -1.68 -30.66 -2.55
N GLU A 236 -2.90 -31.09 -2.26
CA GLU A 236 -3.23 -31.65 -0.94
C GLU A 236 -2.59 -33.03 -0.75
N ARG A 237 -2.58 -33.84 -1.81
CA ARG A 237 -1.88 -35.12 -1.81
C ARG A 237 -0.38 -34.95 -1.67
N TRP A 238 0.21 -33.98 -2.39
CA TRP A 238 1.63 -33.65 -2.28
C TRP A 238 1.99 -33.22 -0.86
N ARG A 239 1.18 -32.35 -0.24
CA ARG A 239 1.37 -31.92 1.15
C ARG A 239 1.33 -33.10 2.12
N THR A 240 0.45 -34.06 1.89
CA THR A 240 0.34 -35.29 2.70
C THR A 240 1.63 -36.11 2.61
N TRP A 241 2.07 -36.44 1.39
CA TRP A 241 3.30 -37.20 1.18
C TRP A 241 4.53 -36.52 1.77
N LEU A 242 4.72 -35.23 1.52
CA LEU A 242 5.87 -34.49 2.04
C LEU A 242 5.86 -34.40 3.57
N THR A 243 4.68 -34.45 4.20
CA THR A 243 4.57 -34.50 5.67
C THR A 243 4.93 -35.89 6.19
N GLU A 244 4.46 -36.95 5.54
CA GLU A 244 4.77 -38.35 5.89
C GLU A 244 6.25 -38.71 5.67
N LEU A 245 6.85 -38.16 4.62
CA LEU A 245 8.29 -38.25 4.34
C LEU A 245 9.15 -37.42 5.30
N ASN A 246 8.52 -36.55 6.10
CA ASN A 246 9.14 -35.72 7.12
C ASN A 246 10.26 -34.82 6.57
N VAL A 247 10.05 -34.20 5.40
CA VAL A 247 10.98 -33.20 4.85
C VAL A 247 10.95 -31.92 5.71
N ARG A 248 12.14 -31.36 5.98
CA ARG A 248 12.34 -30.21 6.86
C ARG A 248 13.12 -29.08 6.20
N PHE A 249 14.31 -29.33 5.70
CA PHE A 249 15.20 -28.33 5.08
C PHE A 249 16.34 -29.02 4.33
N GLY A 250 17.07 -28.28 3.49
CA GLY A 250 18.21 -28.76 2.71
C GLY A 250 17.79 -29.42 1.39
N ALA A 251 18.44 -29.03 0.30
CA ALA A 251 18.27 -29.64 -1.01
C ALA A 251 18.73 -31.11 -0.98
N ASP A 252 19.88 -31.38 -0.38
CA ASP A 252 20.50 -32.70 -0.30
C ASP A 252 21.22 -32.94 1.04
N ALA A 253 22.04 -33.98 1.10
CA ALA A 253 22.80 -34.35 2.28
C ALA A 253 23.97 -33.40 2.60
N ASP A 254 24.52 -32.71 1.59
CA ASP A 254 25.64 -31.78 1.79
C ASP A 254 25.17 -30.54 2.57
N ASP A 255 23.93 -30.11 2.35
CA ASP A 255 23.30 -29.04 3.13
C ASP A 255 23.12 -29.37 4.63
N LEU A 256 23.30 -30.65 5.03
CA LEU A 256 23.27 -31.08 6.43
C LEU A 256 24.66 -31.07 7.08
N SER A 257 25.75 -30.85 6.33
CA SER A 257 27.14 -31.02 6.79
C SER A 257 27.51 -30.17 8.00
N ASP A 258 26.90 -28.99 8.12
CA ASP A 258 27.14 -28.02 9.20
C ASP A 258 26.16 -28.20 10.38
N THR A 259 25.39 -29.28 10.38
CA THR A 259 24.42 -29.62 11.44
C THR A 259 24.90 -30.79 12.29
N TYR A 260 24.15 -31.10 13.35
CA TYR A 260 24.39 -32.29 14.19
C TYR A 260 23.81 -33.59 13.59
N ILE A 261 23.33 -33.53 12.34
CA ILE A 261 22.62 -34.64 11.69
C ILE A 261 23.61 -35.39 10.79
N ASP A 262 24.12 -36.51 11.30
CA ASP A 262 25.09 -37.36 10.58
C ASP A 262 24.41 -38.37 9.62
N LEU A 263 23.09 -38.29 9.46
CA LEU A 263 22.29 -39.20 8.64
C LEU A 263 21.69 -38.44 7.45
N ASP A 264 21.60 -39.10 6.30
CA ASP A 264 20.91 -38.57 5.11
C ASP A 264 19.39 -38.65 5.30
N VAL A 265 18.86 -37.71 6.09
CA VAL A 265 17.44 -37.65 6.49
C VAL A 265 16.94 -36.19 6.50
N TYR A 266 15.63 -36.03 6.30
CA TYR A 266 14.90 -34.75 6.36
C TYR A 266 15.14 -33.76 5.20
N ASN A 267 16.11 -34.00 4.30
CA ASN A 267 16.32 -33.19 3.10
C ASN A 267 15.36 -33.55 1.95
N TRP A 268 15.28 -32.66 0.95
CA TRP A 268 14.41 -32.81 -0.20
C TRP A 268 14.81 -33.98 -1.10
N ASP A 269 16.09 -34.17 -1.40
CA ASP A 269 16.55 -35.25 -2.27
C ASP A 269 16.14 -36.63 -1.73
N GLN A 270 16.34 -36.85 -0.43
CA GLN A 270 15.91 -38.06 0.26
C GLN A 270 14.40 -38.28 0.17
N ALA A 271 13.60 -37.27 0.48
CA ALA A 271 12.15 -37.37 0.46
C ALA A 271 11.64 -37.71 -0.96
N LEU A 272 12.14 -37.00 -1.97
CA LEU A 272 11.75 -37.18 -3.37
C LEU A 272 12.21 -38.54 -3.92
N ARG A 273 13.40 -39.03 -3.54
CA ARG A 273 13.86 -40.38 -3.92
C ARG A 273 12.98 -41.48 -3.33
N ARG A 274 12.66 -41.39 -2.04
CA ARG A 274 11.79 -42.37 -1.36
C ARG A 274 10.38 -42.38 -1.97
N LEU A 275 9.87 -41.21 -2.35
CA LEU A 275 8.60 -41.07 -3.04
C LEU A 275 8.65 -41.72 -4.44
N ALA A 276 9.68 -41.41 -5.23
CA ALA A 276 9.84 -41.96 -6.57
C ALA A 276 10.02 -43.49 -6.55
N LEU A 277 10.85 -44.01 -5.64
CA LEU A 277 11.04 -45.45 -5.46
C LEU A 277 9.73 -46.14 -5.10
N GLY A 278 8.95 -45.56 -4.20
CA GLY A 278 7.64 -46.08 -3.80
C GLY A 278 6.63 -46.12 -4.95
N ALA A 279 6.64 -45.10 -5.81
CA ALA A 279 5.79 -45.07 -7.01
C ALA A 279 6.17 -46.13 -8.05
N CYS A 280 7.44 -46.55 -8.10
CA CYS A 280 7.91 -47.61 -8.99
C CYS A 280 7.62 -49.03 -8.46
N MET A 281 7.17 -49.19 -7.20
CA MET A 281 6.86 -50.50 -6.64
C MET A 281 5.54 -51.04 -7.22
N THR A 282 5.59 -52.25 -7.78
CA THR A 282 4.40 -52.92 -8.33
C THR A 282 3.67 -53.70 -7.23
N GLY A 283 2.49 -53.24 -6.84
CA GLY A 283 1.63 -53.96 -5.90
C GLY A 283 0.62 -53.05 -5.18
N PRO A 284 -0.40 -53.62 -4.53
CA PRO A 284 -1.27 -52.89 -3.61
C PRO A 284 -0.46 -52.45 -2.39
N ARG A 285 -0.92 -51.40 -1.68
CA ARG A 285 -0.25 -50.90 -0.48
C ARG A 285 -0.09 -52.03 0.53
N ALA A 286 1.15 -52.38 0.82
CA ALA A 286 1.50 -53.52 1.67
C ALA A 286 1.96 -53.08 3.07
N GLY A 287 2.31 -51.79 3.25
CA GLY A 287 2.88 -51.29 4.50
C GLY A 287 4.23 -51.96 4.85
N ASP A 288 4.93 -52.44 3.83
CA ASP A 288 6.19 -53.18 3.99
C ASP A 288 7.34 -52.20 4.27
N ASN A 289 8.08 -52.42 5.35
CA ASN A 289 9.20 -51.57 5.77
C ASN A 289 10.56 -52.09 5.30
N ARG A 290 10.60 -52.78 4.15
CA ARG A 290 11.84 -53.31 3.59
C ARG A 290 12.70 -52.19 3.01
N ILE A 291 13.97 -52.21 3.38
CA ILE A 291 14.99 -51.34 2.79
C ILE A 291 15.27 -51.82 1.38
N PHE A 292 15.16 -50.90 0.43
CA PHE A 292 15.60 -51.06 -0.94
C PHE A 292 17.07 -50.63 -1.07
N THR A 293 17.91 -51.53 -1.55
CA THR A 293 19.33 -51.24 -1.80
C THR A 293 19.55 -51.01 -3.29
N THR A 294 20.05 -49.81 -3.62
CA THR A 294 20.44 -49.44 -4.99
C THR A 294 21.76 -50.13 -5.38
N PRO A 295 22.03 -50.31 -6.70
CA PRO A 295 23.29 -50.89 -7.18
C PRO A 295 24.54 -50.14 -6.68
N ASP A 296 24.41 -48.84 -6.44
CA ASP A 296 25.48 -47.97 -5.95
C ASP A 296 25.66 -48.04 -4.42
N GLY A 297 24.95 -48.95 -3.74
CA GLY A 297 25.06 -49.21 -2.30
C GLY A 297 24.16 -48.34 -1.41
N GLY A 298 23.40 -47.39 -1.97
CA GLY A 298 22.46 -46.56 -1.22
C GLY A 298 21.26 -47.37 -0.69
N GLN A 299 20.91 -47.16 0.58
CA GLN A 299 19.83 -47.85 1.28
C GLN A 299 18.67 -46.89 1.53
N TRP A 300 17.50 -47.20 0.98
CA TRP A 300 16.32 -46.33 1.05
C TRP A 300 15.11 -47.10 1.54
N LEU A 301 14.23 -46.42 2.28
CA LEU A 301 12.91 -46.95 2.62
C LEU A 301 11.87 -46.32 1.68
N PRO A 302 11.37 -47.03 0.65
CA PRO A 302 10.37 -46.49 -0.26
C PRO A 302 9.11 -46.05 0.48
N HIS A 303 8.46 -44.99 0.00
CA HIS A 303 7.20 -44.51 0.57
C HIS A 303 6.02 -45.04 -0.24
N ASP A 304 5.20 -45.89 0.37
CA ASP A 304 4.14 -46.63 -0.33
C ASP A 304 2.97 -45.72 -0.79
N THR A 305 3.05 -45.24 -2.03
CA THR A 305 2.04 -44.35 -2.62
C THR A 305 0.86 -45.08 -3.26
N GLY A 306 0.98 -46.39 -3.52
CA GLY A 306 0.07 -47.18 -4.35
C GLY A 306 0.29 -46.98 -5.87
N THR A 307 -0.26 -47.89 -6.69
CA THR A 307 0.04 -48.01 -8.14
C THR A 307 -0.55 -46.87 -9.01
N GLU A 308 -1.61 -46.20 -8.54
CA GLU A 308 -2.29 -45.11 -9.26
C GLU A 308 -1.64 -43.73 -9.04
N ALA A 309 -0.47 -43.68 -8.38
CA ALA A 309 0.17 -42.42 -7.98
C ALA A 309 1.32 -41.97 -8.89
N LEU A 310 1.74 -42.79 -9.85
CA LEU A 310 3.01 -42.59 -10.57
C LEU A 310 3.10 -41.22 -11.28
N ASP A 311 2.07 -40.85 -12.03
CA ASP A 311 2.08 -39.58 -12.78
C ASP A 311 2.12 -38.37 -11.87
N ASP A 312 1.39 -38.43 -10.75
CA ASP A 312 1.28 -37.34 -9.78
C ASP A 312 2.57 -37.20 -8.94
N VAL A 313 3.18 -38.33 -8.58
CA VAL A 313 4.53 -38.37 -7.99
C VAL A 313 5.57 -37.80 -8.96
N ALA A 314 5.52 -38.16 -10.24
CA ALA A 314 6.45 -37.64 -11.24
C ALA A 314 6.34 -36.12 -11.39
N ARG A 315 5.11 -35.57 -11.37
CA ARG A 315 4.87 -34.12 -11.40
C ARG A 315 5.47 -33.41 -10.18
N LEU A 316 5.21 -33.92 -8.97
CA LEU A 316 5.78 -33.37 -7.74
C LEU A 316 7.31 -33.41 -7.75
N VAL A 317 7.88 -34.58 -8.05
CA VAL A 317 9.34 -34.77 -8.05
C VAL A 317 9.99 -33.86 -9.08
N ASN A 318 9.44 -33.77 -10.29
CA ASN A 318 9.97 -32.89 -11.32
C ASN A 318 9.90 -31.43 -10.91
N LEU A 319 8.74 -30.95 -10.44
CA LEU A 319 8.56 -29.56 -10.04
C LEU A 319 9.49 -29.18 -8.87
N ALA A 320 9.56 -30.01 -7.83
CA ALA A 320 10.42 -29.75 -6.68
C ALA A 320 11.90 -29.73 -7.07
N ARG A 321 12.35 -30.66 -7.93
CA ARG A 321 13.73 -30.66 -8.42
C ARG A 321 14.04 -29.47 -9.31
N CYS A 322 13.13 -29.04 -10.17
CA CYS A 322 13.31 -27.81 -10.96
C CYS A 322 13.45 -26.59 -10.05
N LEU A 323 12.57 -26.43 -9.07
CA LEU A 323 12.63 -25.29 -8.14
C LEU A 323 13.94 -25.25 -7.34
N ILE A 324 14.45 -26.40 -6.92
CA ILE A 324 15.72 -26.49 -6.19
C ILE A 324 16.91 -26.23 -7.13
N ALA A 325 16.88 -26.75 -8.36
CA ALA A 325 17.99 -26.61 -9.31
C ALA A 325 18.08 -25.22 -9.96
N ASP A 326 16.95 -24.52 -10.08
CA ASP A 326 16.89 -23.18 -10.65
C ASP A 326 17.17 -22.08 -9.61
N ALA A 327 17.26 -22.43 -8.33
CA ALA A 327 17.59 -21.53 -7.22
C ALA A 327 19.12 -21.38 -7.09
#